data_AF-A0AA39C403-F1
#
_entry.id   AF-A0AA39C403-F1
#
_cell.length_a   1.000
_cell.length_b   1.000
_cell.length_c   1.000
_cell.angle_alpha   90.00
_cell.angle_beta   90.00
_cell.angle_gamma   90.00
#
_symmetry.space_group_name_H-M   'P 1'
#
loop_
_entity.id
_entity.type
_entity.pdbx_description
1 polymer ?
#
loop_
_entity_poly.entity_id
_entity_poly.type
_entity_poly.pdbx_seq_one_letter_code
_entity_poly.pdbx_strand_id
1 'polypeptide(L)'
;MEAIKFESDLLNISLSAFYVDETNESNPQNFMTIDEMMKQWPTIEWLTYINSVFSMVSDTKKINKNETVIVNYPTFITNFEKFISSTPKRVLINYAFGRAIIDLLELTNLGSNTILENEDLEMKDENDWRNCVRQTADSLPEIVTALYVRNFIRDDEKLEAMNIASNIKNELIKAINEAKWLDVETRNNASHKVMSAKTNIGYPDFYRNDNEITEIFRDLQIGESTYLHNVWKIHRFNAALTLRGTGNKDEHFATWIPVLASTTSSTAFYYALENVIVVSPNRLQRPTIDKTQPSYMNYGRIGFVIGHELGHVFDTLRNSISKDKITKDLLIKTSAENLNKRVDCIMDQYNNYTFEDTNNIVNVRLPHRENIADNVGVKMIYYAYKDWSSLHDPEPTLPGLNYTSSQMFWISLASLRCTGRRTPNQYRIIGILSNIPEFSKDFNCPLAQQSNMCITPTCLQAAADIMENMDTSVNPCDNFFKFTCGQFLNSAFTRPDETTASWISDMYEEIVTRLSGLLNSKISENDIKLFRQTKQLYRQCLDRKTLTEQQDKNILDILNKFGGWPVVILGIQQP
;
A
#
# COMPACT_ATOMS: atom_id res chain seq x y z
N MET A 1 -25.26 -22.15 13.49
CA MET A 1 -26.33 -21.15 13.36
C MET A 1 -26.18 -20.00 14.37
N GLU A 2 -26.05 -20.25 15.69
CA GLU A 2 -25.83 -19.16 16.67
C GLU A 2 -24.51 -18.40 16.48
N ALA A 3 -23.40 -19.09 16.14
CA ALA A 3 -22.13 -18.43 15.85
C ALA A 3 -22.17 -17.56 14.58
N ILE A 4 -22.92 -17.99 13.56
CA ILE A 4 -23.15 -17.22 12.32
C ILE A 4 -23.99 -15.98 12.63
N LYS A 5 -25.04 -16.13 13.46
CA LYS A 5 -25.82 -14.99 13.93
C LYS A 5 -24.95 -14.01 14.73
N PHE A 6 -24.09 -14.53 15.61
CA PHE A 6 -23.14 -13.71 16.36
C PHE A 6 -22.20 -12.93 15.43
N GLU A 7 -21.66 -13.55 14.38
CA GLU A 7 -20.82 -12.89 13.37
C GLU A 7 -21.59 -11.79 12.61
N SER A 8 -22.84 -12.05 12.22
CA SER A 8 -23.69 -11.05 11.57
C SER A 8 -23.99 -9.86 12.49
N ASP A 9 -24.28 -10.11 13.77
CA ASP A 9 -24.54 -9.06 14.76
C ASP A 9 -23.25 -8.26 15.04
N LEU A 10 -22.09 -8.95 15.12
CA LEU A 10 -20.78 -8.31 15.26
C LEU A 10 -20.43 -7.42 14.06
N LEU A 11 -20.72 -7.88 12.83
CA LEU A 11 -20.51 -7.10 11.61
C LEU A 11 -21.33 -5.81 11.61
N ASN A 12 -22.59 -5.87 12.05
CA ASN A 12 -23.42 -4.67 12.20
C ASN A 12 -22.84 -3.68 13.22
N ILE A 13 -22.28 -4.18 14.32
CA ILE A 13 -21.58 -3.36 15.32
C ILE A 13 -20.35 -2.70 14.68
N SER A 14 -19.53 -3.46 13.96
CA SER A 14 -18.35 -2.94 13.24
C SER A 14 -18.71 -1.86 12.22
N LEU A 15 -19.72 -2.11 11.37
CA LEU A 15 -20.16 -1.15 10.35
C LEU A 15 -20.71 0.13 10.99
N SER A 16 -21.54 0.01 12.03
CA SER A 16 -22.09 1.20 12.71
C SER A 16 -20.99 2.03 13.38
N ALA A 17 -19.99 1.40 13.98
CA ALA A 17 -18.85 2.10 14.57
C ALA A 17 -17.96 2.76 13.51
N PHE A 18 -17.73 2.10 12.37
CA PHE A 18 -16.91 2.64 11.27
C PHE A 18 -17.42 4.01 10.78
N TYR A 19 -18.74 4.20 10.68
CA TYR A 19 -19.32 5.48 10.28
C TYR A 19 -19.29 6.56 11.38
N VAL A 20 -19.16 6.17 12.65
CA VAL A 20 -19.22 7.08 13.80
C VAL A 20 -17.83 7.52 14.24
N ASP A 21 -16.87 6.58 14.27
CA ASP A 21 -15.53 6.81 14.81
C ASP A 21 -14.64 7.65 13.88
N GLU A 22 -15.12 8.07 12.69
CA GLU A 22 -14.40 8.83 11.63
C GLU A 22 -12.91 8.48 11.55
N THR A 23 -12.52 7.61 10.61
CA THR A 23 -11.14 7.09 10.44
C THR A 23 -10.05 8.17 10.53
N ASN A 24 -9.55 8.38 11.74
CA ASN A 24 -8.50 9.33 12.01
C ASN A 24 -7.68 8.77 13.16
N GLU A 25 -6.72 7.93 12.81
CA GLU A 25 -5.78 7.28 13.73
C GLU A 25 -5.05 8.30 14.62
N SER A 26 -4.97 9.56 14.18
CA SER A 26 -4.35 10.65 14.90
C SER A 26 -5.29 11.42 15.84
N ASN A 27 -6.58 11.06 15.93
CA ASN A 27 -7.54 11.74 16.82
C ASN A 27 -7.03 11.68 18.28
N PRO A 28 -6.84 12.82 18.97
CA PRO A 28 -6.32 12.84 20.33
C PRO A 28 -7.12 11.97 21.30
N GLN A 29 -8.43 11.81 21.07
CA GLN A 29 -9.32 11.01 21.93
C GLN A 29 -9.04 9.50 21.85
N ASN A 30 -8.31 9.04 20.83
CA ASN A 30 -7.93 7.64 20.68
C ASN A 30 -6.73 7.27 21.56
N PHE A 31 -5.98 8.25 22.07
CA PHE A 31 -4.81 8.02 22.92
C PHE A 31 -5.23 7.96 24.38
N MET A 32 -4.97 6.83 25.03
CA MET A 32 -5.23 6.65 26.46
C MET A 32 -4.25 5.67 27.08
N THR A 33 -4.10 5.72 28.38
CA THR A 33 -3.37 4.69 29.14
C THR A 33 -4.20 3.41 29.23
N ILE A 34 -3.54 2.27 29.42
CA ILE A 34 -4.24 1.01 29.71
C ILE A 34 -5.11 1.13 30.97
N ASP A 35 -4.69 1.91 31.97
CA ASP A 35 -5.47 2.21 33.19
C ASP A 35 -6.78 2.94 32.87
N GLU A 36 -6.77 3.90 31.94
CA GLU A 36 -7.97 4.58 31.44
C GLU A 36 -8.84 3.64 30.59
N MET A 37 -8.22 2.86 29.69
CA MET A 37 -8.90 1.87 28.86
C MET A 37 -9.69 0.86 29.71
N MET A 38 -9.09 0.33 30.77
CA MET A 38 -9.74 -0.61 31.69
C MET A 38 -10.86 0.02 32.51
N LYS A 39 -10.80 1.32 32.81
CA LYS A 39 -11.91 2.03 33.48
C LYS A 39 -13.09 2.25 32.53
N GLN A 40 -12.80 2.51 31.26
CA GLN A 40 -13.82 2.75 30.24
C GLN A 40 -14.48 1.46 29.76
N TRP A 41 -13.69 0.38 29.64
CA TRP A 41 -14.11 -0.92 29.13
C TRP A 41 -13.61 -2.04 30.06
N PRO A 42 -14.34 -2.30 31.17
CA PRO A 42 -13.90 -3.21 32.22
C PRO A 42 -14.28 -4.68 31.99
N THR A 43 -15.01 -5.01 30.92
CA THR A 43 -15.48 -6.39 30.68
C THR A 43 -14.31 -7.32 30.39
N ILE A 44 -13.26 -6.80 29.75
CA ILE A 44 -12.04 -7.53 29.44
C ILE A 44 -10.93 -7.08 30.40
N GLU A 45 -10.22 -8.06 30.98
CA GLU A 45 -9.00 -7.84 31.78
C GLU A 45 -7.83 -7.45 30.87
N TRP A 46 -7.87 -6.26 30.27
CA TRP A 46 -6.98 -5.84 29.18
C TRP A 46 -5.50 -5.95 29.51
N LEU A 47 -5.07 -5.51 30.70
CA LEU A 47 -3.66 -5.61 31.10
C LEU A 47 -3.19 -7.07 31.18
N THR A 48 -4.06 -7.97 31.66
CA THR A 48 -3.77 -9.40 31.72
C THR A 48 -3.70 -9.98 30.30
N TYR A 49 -4.69 -9.68 29.46
CA TYR A 49 -4.75 -10.13 28.07
C TYR A 49 -3.50 -9.69 27.28
N ILE A 50 -3.15 -8.41 27.34
CA ILE A 50 -1.97 -7.85 26.67
C ILE A 50 -0.70 -8.54 27.16
N ASN A 51 -0.50 -8.68 28.47
CA ASN A 51 0.68 -9.36 29.00
C ASN A 51 0.71 -10.86 28.65
N SER A 52 -0.44 -11.53 28.57
CA SER A 52 -0.53 -12.91 28.10
C SER A 52 -0.04 -13.04 26.66
N VAL A 53 -0.40 -12.12 25.77
CA VAL A 53 0.11 -12.09 24.40
C VAL A 53 1.62 -11.83 24.36
N PHE A 54 2.10 -10.80 25.08
CA PHE A 54 3.53 -10.43 25.09
C PHE A 54 4.42 -11.57 25.64
N SER A 55 3.96 -12.25 26.69
CA SER A 55 4.69 -13.38 27.30
C SER A 55 4.80 -14.63 26.43
N MET A 56 4.09 -14.71 25.30
CA MET A 56 4.28 -15.81 24.33
C MET A 56 5.64 -15.74 23.61
N VAL A 57 6.32 -14.59 23.72
CA VAL A 57 7.57 -14.29 23.03
C VAL A 57 8.63 -13.96 24.08
N SER A 58 9.77 -14.64 24.02
CA SER A 58 10.91 -14.30 24.87
C SER A 58 11.41 -12.88 24.57
N ASP A 59 11.95 -12.21 25.58
CA ASP A 59 12.64 -10.92 25.44
C ASP A 59 11.72 -9.72 25.11
N THR A 60 10.40 -9.87 25.27
CA THR A 60 9.47 -8.74 25.23
C THR A 60 9.37 -8.06 26.60
N LYS A 61 9.13 -6.74 26.60
CA LYS A 61 8.92 -5.96 27.83
C LYS A 61 7.55 -6.29 28.43
N LYS A 62 7.49 -6.45 29.76
CA LYS A 62 6.23 -6.47 30.50
C LYS A 62 5.51 -5.13 30.37
N ILE A 63 4.27 -5.17 29.90
CA ILE A 63 3.45 -3.96 29.72
C ILE A 63 2.84 -3.56 31.07
N ASN A 64 2.91 -2.27 31.38
CA ASN A 64 2.37 -1.70 32.61
C ASN A 64 1.11 -0.89 32.30
N LYS A 65 0.30 -0.62 33.32
CA LYS A 65 -0.99 0.06 33.16
C LYS A 65 -0.89 1.53 32.70
N ASN A 66 0.28 2.16 32.85
CA ASN A 66 0.51 3.54 32.41
C ASN A 66 0.99 3.61 30.95
N GLU A 67 1.17 2.46 30.28
CA GLU A 67 1.52 2.44 28.86
C GLU A 67 0.38 3.05 28.04
N THR A 68 0.73 3.94 27.10
CA THR A 68 -0.24 4.55 26.18
C THR A 68 -0.57 3.57 25.06
N VAL A 69 -1.86 3.41 24.81
CA VAL A 69 -2.43 2.65 23.69
C VAL A 69 -3.23 3.59 22.79
N ILE A 70 -3.31 3.22 21.51
CA ILE A 70 -4.15 3.91 20.52
C ILE A 70 -5.36 3.02 20.27
N VAL A 71 -6.55 3.52 20.59
CA VAL A 71 -7.82 2.83 20.37
C VAL A 71 -8.52 3.47 19.17
N ASN A 72 -8.31 2.90 17.99
CA ASN A 72 -8.78 3.48 16.72
C ASN A 72 -10.31 3.53 16.58
N TYR A 73 -11.03 2.63 17.27
CA TYR A 73 -12.50 2.49 17.16
C TYR A 73 -13.15 2.41 18.55
N PRO A 74 -13.17 3.50 19.34
CA PRO A 74 -13.70 3.48 20.70
C PRO A 74 -15.20 3.18 20.76
N THR A 75 -15.99 3.59 19.75
CA THR A 75 -17.42 3.25 19.68
C THR A 75 -17.62 1.77 19.45
N PHE A 76 -16.77 1.15 18.61
CA PHE A 76 -16.77 -0.31 18.44
C PHE A 76 -16.55 -1.03 19.76
N ILE A 77 -15.48 -0.71 20.51
CA ILE A 77 -15.18 -1.40 21.79
C ILE A 77 -16.33 -1.24 22.78
N THR A 78 -16.93 -0.04 22.85
CA THR A 78 -18.08 0.24 23.72
C THR A 78 -19.29 -0.65 23.42
N ASN A 79 -19.61 -0.83 22.13
CA ASN A 79 -20.73 -1.66 21.71
C ASN A 79 -20.40 -3.15 21.80
N PHE A 80 -19.16 -3.51 21.48
CA PHE A 80 -18.63 -4.86 21.59
C PHE A 80 -18.68 -5.38 23.03
N GLU A 81 -18.25 -4.61 24.03
CA GLU A 81 -18.31 -5.01 25.44
C GLU A 81 -19.74 -5.31 25.91
N LYS A 82 -20.71 -4.47 25.53
CA LYS A 82 -22.13 -4.70 25.83
C LYS A 82 -22.63 -5.98 25.16
N PHE A 83 -22.22 -6.21 23.93
CA PHE A 83 -22.61 -7.37 23.14
C PHE A 83 -22.05 -8.68 23.72
N ILE A 84 -20.75 -8.74 24.01
CA ILE A 84 -20.14 -9.95 24.58
C ILE A 84 -20.63 -10.23 26.01
N SER A 85 -20.93 -9.19 26.80
CA SER A 85 -21.46 -9.36 28.16
C SER A 85 -22.84 -10.03 28.20
N SER A 86 -23.65 -9.81 27.16
CA SER A 86 -24.99 -10.39 27.02
C SER A 86 -25.01 -11.71 26.23
N THR A 87 -23.89 -12.08 25.60
CA THR A 87 -23.77 -13.28 24.79
C THR A 87 -23.43 -14.50 25.67
N PRO A 88 -24.13 -15.65 25.51
CA PRO A 88 -23.78 -16.87 26.24
C PRO A 88 -22.32 -17.30 25.95
N LYS A 89 -21.58 -17.67 27.00
CA LYS A 89 -20.16 -18.10 26.88
C LYS A 89 -19.94 -19.20 25.84
N ARG A 90 -20.89 -20.13 25.70
CA ARG A 90 -20.83 -21.19 24.68
C ARG A 90 -20.78 -20.61 23.26
N VAL A 91 -21.54 -19.56 22.97
CA VAL A 91 -21.56 -18.93 21.64
C VAL A 91 -20.22 -18.23 21.38
N LEU A 92 -19.69 -17.51 22.38
CA LEU A 92 -18.38 -16.85 22.28
C LEU A 92 -17.25 -17.86 22.01
N ILE A 93 -17.23 -18.96 22.76
CA ILE A 93 -16.24 -20.04 22.58
C ILE A 93 -16.41 -20.69 21.20
N ASN A 94 -17.64 -21.03 20.81
CA ASN A 94 -17.88 -21.63 19.50
C ASN A 94 -17.46 -20.70 18.36
N TYR A 95 -17.73 -19.39 18.45
CA TYR A 95 -17.28 -18.42 17.46
C TYR A 95 -15.75 -18.33 17.41
N ALA A 96 -15.08 -18.18 18.56
CA ALA A 96 -13.62 -18.08 18.62
C ALA A 96 -12.91 -19.34 18.08
N PHE A 97 -13.39 -20.54 18.46
CA PHE A 97 -12.88 -21.80 17.90
C PHE A 97 -13.19 -21.94 16.42
N GLY A 98 -14.40 -21.55 15.98
CA GLY A 98 -14.80 -21.56 14.57
C GLY A 98 -13.87 -20.71 13.71
N ARG A 99 -13.57 -19.48 14.16
CA ARG A 99 -12.58 -18.60 13.51
C ARG A 99 -11.20 -19.22 13.43
N ALA A 100 -10.68 -19.78 14.53
CA ALA A 100 -9.38 -20.44 14.53
C ALA A 100 -9.32 -21.66 13.58
N ILE A 101 -10.44 -22.37 13.42
CA ILE A 101 -10.55 -23.49 12.47
C ILE A 101 -10.59 -22.97 11.03
N ILE A 102 -11.34 -21.91 10.74
CA ILE A 102 -11.38 -21.29 9.40
C ILE A 102 -9.98 -20.83 9.00
N ASP A 103 -9.30 -20.08 9.88
CA ASP A 103 -7.94 -19.60 9.64
C ASP A 103 -6.98 -20.79 9.43
N LEU A 104 -7.19 -21.92 10.13
CA LEU A 104 -6.41 -23.15 9.90
C LEU A 104 -6.73 -23.80 8.54
N LEU A 105 -7.99 -23.82 8.13
CA LEU A 105 -8.43 -24.45 6.89
C LEU A 105 -7.97 -23.67 5.65
N GLU A 106 -7.87 -22.35 5.72
CA GLU A 106 -7.24 -21.51 4.68
C GLU A 106 -5.78 -21.90 4.43
N LEU A 107 -5.10 -22.46 5.45
CA LEU A 107 -3.75 -23.00 5.34
C LEU A 107 -3.72 -24.46 4.82
N THR A 108 -4.87 -25.05 4.48
CA THR A 108 -5.04 -26.40 3.88
C THR A 108 -5.71 -26.30 2.50
N ASN A 109 -5.84 -27.41 1.77
CA ASN A 109 -6.66 -27.43 0.56
C ASN A 109 -8.17 -27.58 0.89
N LEU A 110 -8.52 -27.88 2.15
CA LEU A 110 -9.90 -28.10 2.59
C LEU A 110 -10.72 -26.81 2.61
N GLY A 111 -10.17 -25.69 3.10
CA GLY A 111 -10.89 -24.39 3.15
C GLY A 111 -11.24 -23.87 1.76
N SER A 112 -10.39 -24.21 0.80
CA SER A 112 -10.49 -23.83 -0.59
C SER A 112 -11.63 -24.58 -1.32
N ASN A 113 -11.83 -25.88 -1.02
CA ASN A 113 -12.97 -26.65 -1.51
C ASN A 113 -14.29 -26.43 -0.73
N THR A 114 -14.25 -26.12 0.57
CA THR A 114 -15.48 -26.03 1.41
C THR A 114 -16.10 -24.63 1.53
N ILE A 115 -15.36 -23.56 1.23
CA ILE A 115 -15.87 -22.18 1.33
C ILE A 115 -16.44 -21.69 -0.02
N LEU A 116 -16.06 -22.31 -1.15
CA LEU A 116 -16.34 -21.81 -2.50
C LEU A 116 -17.49 -22.51 -3.26
N GLU A 117 -18.19 -23.49 -2.67
CA GLU A 117 -19.34 -24.13 -3.35
C GLU A 117 -20.58 -23.22 -3.51
N ASN A 118 -20.57 -21.99 -2.98
CA ASN A 118 -21.74 -21.08 -3.02
C ASN A 118 -21.56 -19.81 -3.86
N GLU A 119 -20.45 -19.61 -4.56
CA GLU A 119 -20.32 -18.51 -5.53
C GLU A 119 -19.85 -19.08 -6.88
N ASP A 120 -20.51 -18.66 -7.97
CA ASP A 120 -20.19 -18.98 -9.38
C ASP A 120 -18.82 -18.41 -9.81
N LEU A 121 -17.76 -18.71 -9.07
CA LEU A 121 -16.37 -18.42 -9.40
C LEU A 121 -15.76 -19.71 -9.93
N GLU A 122 -15.58 -19.78 -11.25
CA GLU A 122 -14.89 -20.87 -11.93
C GLU A 122 -13.64 -21.31 -11.13
N MET A 123 -13.53 -22.61 -10.90
CA MET A 123 -12.40 -23.27 -10.23
C MET A 123 -11.07 -22.72 -10.75
N LYS A 124 -10.46 -21.78 -10.05
CA LYS A 124 -9.06 -21.42 -10.29
C LYS A 124 -8.21 -22.56 -9.72
N ASP A 125 -7.34 -23.13 -10.55
CA ASP A 125 -6.38 -24.14 -10.11
C ASP A 125 -5.56 -23.56 -8.94
N GLU A 126 -5.83 -24.03 -7.73
CA GLU A 126 -5.20 -23.56 -6.49
C GLU A 126 -3.68 -23.78 -6.46
N ASN A 127 -3.21 -24.62 -7.39
CA ASN A 127 -1.81 -24.91 -7.66
C ASN A 127 -1.21 -24.02 -8.76
N ASP A 128 -1.87 -22.91 -9.15
CA ASP A 128 -1.24 -21.90 -9.98
C ASP A 128 0.02 -21.39 -9.26
N TRP A 129 1.16 -21.45 -9.94
CA TRP A 129 2.45 -21.02 -9.44
C TRP A 129 2.41 -19.57 -8.92
N ARG A 130 1.50 -18.74 -9.45
CA ARG A 130 1.19 -17.38 -8.95
C ARG A 130 0.74 -17.37 -7.50
N ASN A 131 -0.17 -18.27 -7.13
CA ASN A 131 -0.68 -18.37 -5.76
C ASN A 131 0.45 -18.75 -4.80
N CYS A 132 1.34 -19.67 -5.20
CA CYS A 132 2.51 -20.02 -4.42
C CYS A 132 3.54 -18.90 -4.30
N VAL A 133 3.72 -18.08 -5.34
CA VAL A 133 4.56 -16.87 -5.26
C VAL A 133 3.96 -15.91 -4.23
N ARG A 134 2.66 -15.62 -4.34
CA ARG A 134 1.94 -14.73 -3.42
C ARG A 134 2.02 -15.24 -1.98
N GLN A 135 1.66 -16.49 -1.70
CA GLN A 135 1.74 -17.07 -0.35
C GLN A 135 3.15 -17.03 0.24
N THR A 136 4.18 -17.30 -0.58
CA THR A 136 5.57 -17.22 -0.13
C THR A 136 5.95 -15.78 0.21
N ALA A 137 5.56 -14.81 -0.64
CA ALA A 137 5.80 -13.40 -0.42
C ALA A 137 5.02 -12.84 0.78
N ASP A 138 3.77 -13.23 0.99
CA ASP A 138 2.96 -12.78 2.12
C ASP A 138 3.42 -13.40 3.44
N SER A 139 3.95 -14.63 3.39
CA SER A 139 4.53 -15.30 4.56
C SER A 139 5.88 -14.68 4.97
N LEU A 140 6.74 -14.36 3.98
CA LEU A 140 8.11 -13.89 4.18
C LEU A 140 8.38 -12.60 3.38
N PRO A 141 7.65 -11.50 3.64
CA PRO A 141 7.67 -10.33 2.79
C PRO A 141 9.05 -9.69 2.68
N GLU A 142 9.79 -9.59 3.77
CA GLU A 142 11.11 -8.96 3.79
C GLU A 142 12.14 -9.81 3.06
N ILE A 143 12.10 -11.13 3.22
CA ILE A 143 13.09 -12.04 2.62
C ILE A 143 12.86 -12.14 1.12
N VAL A 144 11.61 -12.27 0.67
CA VAL A 144 11.26 -12.30 -0.77
C VAL A 144 11.57 -10.95 -1.43
N THR A 145 11.26 -9.84 -0.75
CA THR A 145 11.54 -8.49 -1.24
C THR A 145 13.05 -8.22 -1.30
N ALA A 146 13.84 -8.65 -0.32
CA ALA A 146 15.30 -8.58 -0.37
C ALA A 146 15.87 -9.40 -1.54
N LEU A 147 15.34 -10.60 -1.78
CA LEU A 147 15.71 -11.43 -2.93
C LEU A 147 15.41 -10.72 -4.25
N TYR A 148 14.23 -10.08 -4.39
CA TYR A 148 13.88 -9.31 -5.59
C TYR A 148 14.79 -8.08 -5.78
N VAL A 149 14.96 -7.27 -4.74
CA VAL A 149 15.76 -6.04 -4.76
C VAL A 149 17.19 -6.32 -5.23
N ARG A 150 17.80 -7.40 -4.74
CA ARG A 150 19.17 -7.78 -5.11
C ARG A 150 19.33 -8.13 -6.58
N ASN A 151 18.26 -8.57 -7.24
CA ASN A 151 18.31 -9.06 -8.63
C ASN A 151 17.77 -8.04 -9.64
N PHE A 152 16.82 -7.19 -9.26
CA PHE A 152 16.07 -6.38 -10.23
C PHE A 152 16.05 -4.88 -9.96
N ILE A 153 16.34 -4.42 -8.74
CA ILE A 153 16.30 -2.99 -8.41
C ILE A 153 17.72 -2.45 -8.35
N ARG A 154 17.98 -1.30 -8.97
CA ARG A 154 19.29 -0.66 -8.95
C ARG A 154 19.37 0.40 -7.86
N ASP A 155 20.54 0.49 -7.21
CA ASP A 155 20.75 1.50 -6.15
C ASP A 155 20.67 2.94 -6.68
N ASP A 156 21.00 3.17 -7.96
CA ASP A 156 20.93 4.49 -8.56
C ASP A 156 19.49 4.94 -8.89
N GLU A 157 18.55 4.01 -9.08
CA GLU A 157 17.11 4.31 -9.17
C GLU A 157 16.54 4.73 -7.80
N LYS A 158 16.93 4.03 -6.72
CA LYS A 158 16.61 4.44 -5.35
C LYS A 158 17.13 5.85 -5.06
N LEU A 159 18.39 6.13 -5.39
CA LEU A 159 19.00 7.44 -5.18
C LEU A 159 18.29 8.54 -5.98
N GLU A 160 17.94 8.27 -7.24
CA GLU A 160 17.22 9.23 -8.08
C GLU A 160 15.84 9.56 -7.50
N ALA A 161 15.08 8.55 -7.07
CA ALA A 161 13.80 8.75 -6.41
C ALA A 161 13.93 9.56 -5.10
N MET A 162 14.98 9.32 -4.31
CA MET A 162 15.27 10.11 -3.10
C MET A 162 15.60 11.56 -3.41
N ASN A 163 16.35 11.84 -4.49
CA ASN A 163 16.64 13.20 -4.93
C ASN A 163 15.36 13.93 -5.38
N ILE A 164 14.53 13.27 -6.18
CA ILE A 164 13.21 13.80 -6.59
C ILE A 164 12.36 14.10 -5.36
N ALA A 165 12.31 13.21 -4.38
CA ALA A 165 11.58 13.44 -3.13
C ALA A 165 12.08 14.66 -2.36
N SER A 166 13.40 14.84 -2.26
CA SER A 166 13.99 16.02 -1.64
C SER A 166 13.60 17.31 -2.37
N ASN A 167 13.63 17.29 -3.70
CA ASN A 167 13.25 18.45 -4.51
C ASN A 167 11.77 18.81 -4.34
N ILE A 168 10.86 17.83 -4.38
CA ILE A 168 9.42 18.04 -4.15
C ILE A 168 9.17 18.60 -2.74
N LYS A 169 9.86 18.06 -1.73
CA LYS A 169 9.75 18.51 -0.34
C LYS A 169 10.20 19.96 -0.17
N ASN A 170 11.27 20.36 -0.86
CA ASN A 170 11.73 21.75 -0.87
C ASN A 170 10.69 22.69 -1.50
N GLU A 171 10.09 22.31 -2.62
CA GLU A 171 9.00 23.09 -3.23
C GLU A 171 7.77 23.20 -2.35
N LEU A 172 7.39 22.12 -1.66
CA LEU A 172 6.28 22.14 -0.73
C LEU A 172 6.54 23.14 0.41
N ILE A 173 7.76 23.18 0.95
CA ILE A 173 8.14 24.15 1.99
C ILE A 173 8.11 25.59 1.45
N LYS A 174 8.61 25.84 0.23
CA LYS A 174 8.51 27.16 -0.42
C LYS A 174 7.04 27.60 -0.55
N ALA A 175 6.19 26.72 -1.08
CA ALA A 175 4.77 26.99 -1.26
C ALA A 175 4.04 27.26 0.07
N ILE A 176 4.36 26.53 1.14
CA ILE A 176 3.82 26.77 2.48
C ILE A 176 4.25 28.16 2.98
N ASN A 177 5.52 28.53 2.81
CA ASN A 177 6.06 29.80 3.28
C ASN A 177 5.45 31.00 2.55
N GLU A 178 5.12 30.85 1.27
CA GLU A 178 4.51 31.89 0.43
C GLU A 178 2.98 31.97 0.57
N ALA A 179 2.35 30.97 1.20
CA ALA A 179 0.91 30.93 1.40
C ALA A 179 0.43 32.05 2.35
N LYS A 180 -0.02 33.16 1.76
CA LYS A 180 -0.55 34.33 2.48
C LYS A 180 -1.83 34.05 3.29
N TRP A 181 -2.51 32.95 2.96
CA TRP A 181 -3.74 32.53 3.64
C TRP A 181 -3.49 31.73 4.92
N LEU A 182 -2.23 31.31 5.14
CA LEU A 182 -1.77 30.76 6.40
C LEU A 182 -1.20 31.89 7.27
N ASP A 183 -1.43 31.80 8.58
CA ASP A 183 -0.73 32.64 9.56
C ASP A 183 0.73 32.16 9.75
N VAL A 184 1.53 32.98 10.44
CA VAL A 184 2.97 32.73 10.64
C VAL A 184 3.24 31.45 11.43
N GLU A 185 2.47 31.19 12.48
CA GLU A 185 2.69 30.01 13.34
C GLU A 185 2.32 28.73 12.57
N THR A 186 1.17 28.73 11.89
CA THR A 186 0.75 27.60 11.06
C THR A 186 1.75 27.30 9.95
N ARG A 187 2.30 28.34 9.28
CA ARG A 187 3.37 28.15 8.28
C ARG A 187 4.60 27.47 8.88
N ASN A 188 5.08 27.95 10.02
CA ASN A 188 6.25 27.37 10.68
C ASN A 188 6.01 25.91 11.09
N ASN A 189 4.86 25.61 11.67
CA ASN A 189 4.48 24.25 12.07
C ASN A 189 4.39 23.32 10.87
N ALA A 190 3.73 23.75 9.79
CA ALA A 190 3.58 22.96 8.57
C ALA A 190 4.93 22.71 7.89
N SER A 191 5.75 23.75 7.74
CA SER A 191 7.11 23.62 7.19
C SER A 191 7.97 22.67 8.02
N HIS A 192 7.88 22.73 9.35
CA HIS A 192 8.61 21.81 10.23
C HIS A 192 8.10 20.36 10.12
N LYS A 193 6.78 20.15 9.99
CA LYS A 193 6.20 18.82 9.79
C LYS A 193 6.66 18.20 8.47
N VAL A 194 6.57 18.95 7.37
CA VAL A 194 7.06 18.52 6.06
C VAL A 194 8.57 18.23 6.13
N MET A 195 9.36 19.13 6.71
CA MET A 195 10.81 18.96 6.87
C MET A 195 11.18 17.72 7.69
N SER A 196 10.43 17.40 8.75
CA SER A 196 10.67 16.23 9.60
C SER A 196 10.09 14.93 9.07
N ALA A 197 9.28 14.95 8.02
CA ALA A 197 8.73 13.73 7.43
C ALA A 197 9.85 12.84 6.88
N LYS A 198 9.88 11.58 7.30
CA LYS A 198 10.84 10.57 6.80
C LYS A 198 10.40 10.07 5.43
N THR A 199 11.37 9.75 4.59
CA THR A 199 11.14 9.32 3.21
C THR A 199 11.75 7.93 3.00
N ASN A 200 10.96 6.91 3.27
CA ASN A 200 11.34 5.50 3.12
C ASN A 200 11.07 5.05 1.68
N ILE A 201 12.01 5.30 0.78
CA ILE A 201 11.89 4.94 -0.64
C ILE A 201 12.62 3.64 -0.93
N GLY A 202 11.88 2.70 -1.52
CA GLY A 202 12.38 1.44 -1.99
C GLY A 202 12.51 0.42 -0.88
N TYR A 203 13.72 0.30 -0.33
CA TYR A 203 14.07 -0.74 0.62
C TYR A 203 15.09 -0.25 1.65
N PRO A 204 15.10 -0.84 2.85
CA PRO A 204 16.15 -0.59 3.84
C PRO A 204 17.47 -1.22 3.42
N ASP A 205 18.58 -0.64 3.86
CA ASP A 205 19.93 -1.06 3.42
C ASP A 205 20.27 -2.50 3.84
N PHE A 206 19.71 -2.98 4.96
CA PHE A 206 19.90 -4.36 5.41
C PHE A 206 19.42 -5.42 4.40
N TYR A 207 18.56 -5.08 3.45
CA TYR A 207 18.18 -6.01 2.38
C TYR A 207 19.37 -6.44 1.53
N ARG A 208 20.42 -5.62 1.41
CA ARG A 208 21.66 -5.97 0.70
C ARG A 208 22.76 -6.50 1.61
N ASN A 209 22.58 -6.48 2.93
CA ASN A 209 23.58 -6.95 3.89
C ASN A 209 23.20 -8.32 4.45
N ASP A 210 23.98 -9.34 4.09
CA ASP A 210 23.76 -10.73 4.51
C ASP A 210 23.79 -10.92 6.04
N ASN A 211 24.67 -10.20 6.73
CA ASN A 211 24.82 -10.35 8.17
C ASN A 211 23.63 -9.71 8.91
N GLU A 212 23.21 -8.51 8.50
CA GLU A 212 22.09 -7.81 9.13
C GLU A 212 20.77 -8.54 8.93
N ILE A 213 20.44 -8.95 7.69
CA ILE A 213 19.20 -9.70 7.44
C ILE A 213 19.22 -11.07 8.13
N THR A 214 20.38 -11.74 8.20
CA THR A 214 20.49 -13.01 8.92
C THR A 214 20.28 -12.83 10.42
N GLU A 215 20.79 -11.75 11.00
CA GLU A 215 20.64 -11.46 12.42
C GLU A 215 19.18 -11.11 12.79
N ILE A 216 18.51 -10.28 12.00
CA ILE A 216 17.10 -9.92 12.21
C ILE A 216 16.20 -11.17 12.20
N PHE A 217 16.48 -12.11 11.29
CA PHE A 217 15.68 -13.32 11.08
C PHE A 217 16.30 -14.58 11.71
N ARG A 218 17.25 -14.45 12.65
CA ARG A 218 18.01 -15.59 13.21
C ARG A 218 17.15 -16.68 13.87
N ASP A 219 16.00 -16.28 14.43
CA ASP A 219 15.09 -17.18 15.13
C ASP A 219 14.13 -17.93 14.18
N LEU A 220 14.11 -17.57 12.89
CA LEU A 220 13.26 -18.22 11.90
C LEU A 220 13.90 -19.54 11.44
N GLN A 221 13.25 -20.67 11.76
CA GLN A 221 13.76 -22.02 11.48
C GLN A 221 12.81 -22.85 10.61
N ILE A 222 12.87 -22.66 9.29
CA ILE A 222 12.01 -23.34 8.29
C ILE A 222 12.82 -24.23 7.32
N GLY A 223 12.14 -24.90 6.39
CA GLY A 223 12.76 -25.65 5.28
C GLY A 223 12.82 -27.17 5.49
N GLU A 224 13.08 -27.66 6.70
CA GLU A 224 13.18 -29.10 6.98
C GLU A 224 11.83 -29.76 7.33
N SER A 225 10.79 -28.96 7.52
CA SER A 225 9.45 -29.43 7.88
C SER A 225 8.52 -29.41 6.67
N THR A 226 7.32 -30.00 6.80
CA THR A 226 6.25 -29.90 5.80
C THR A 226 5.81 -28.46 5.59
N TYR A 227 5.20 -28.13 4.43
CA TYR A 227 4.70 -26.79 4.11
C TYR A 227 3.89 -26.15 5.25
N LEU A 228 2.81 -26.81 5.69
CA LEU A 228 1.95 -26.31 6.77
C LEU A 228 2.71 -26.00 8.06
N HIS A 229 3.62 -26.90 8.46
CA HIS A 229 4.43 -26.69 9.66
C HIS A 229 5.40 -25.50 9.52
N ASN A 230 5.95 -25.29 8.32
CA ASN A 230 6.76 -24.09 8.04
C ASN A 230 5.90 -22.83 8.10
N VAL A 231 4.70 -22.83 7.51
CA VAL A 231 3.76 -21.71 7.58
C VAL A 231 3.42 -21.36 9.04
N TRP A 232 3.15 -22.35 9.89
CA TRP A 232 2.92 -22.13 11.32
C TRP A 232 4.11 -21.51 12.04
N LYS A 233 5.33 -22.00 11.76
CA LYS A 233 6.56 -21.43 12.31
C LYS A 233 6.75 -19.98 11.86
N ILE A 234 6.38 -19.67 10.62
CA ILE A 234 6.44 -18.31 10.07
C ILE A 234 5.44 -17.39 10.75
N HIS A 235 4.17 -17.77 10.89
CA HIS A 235 3.19 -16.96 11.62
C HIS A 235 3.62 -16.69 13.06
N ARG A 236 4.15 -17.71 13.75
CA ARG A 236 4.68 -17.53 15.11
C ARG A 236 5.87 -16.57 15.14
N PHE A 237 6.78 -16.69 14.18
CA PHE A 237 7.93 -15.80 14.05
C PHE A 237 7.50 -14.35 13.76
N ASN A 238 6.59 -14.14 12.81
CA ASN A 238 6.09 -12.80 12.45
C ASN A 238 5.38 -12.14 13.63
N ALA A 239 4.55 -12.88 14.38
CA ALA A 239 3.94 -12.38 15.61
C ALA A 239 5.01 -11.99 16.65
N ALA A 240 6.06 -12.81 16.80
CA ALA A 240 7.18 -12.51 17.68
C ALA A 240 7.96 -11.26 17.25
N LEU A 241 8.21 -11.11 15.95
CA LEU A 241 8.93 -9.97 15.37
C LEU A 241 8.17 -8.66 15.64
N THR A 242 6.86 -8.63 15.39
CA THR A 242 6.00 -7.46 15.67
C THR A 242 5.98 -7.10 17.15
N LEU A 243 5.85 -8.09 18.04
CA LEU A 243 5.84 -7.85 19.49
C LEU A 243 7.19 -7.33 20.00
N ARG A 244 8.32 -7.85 19.49
CA ARG A 244 9.67 -7.34 19.81
C ARG A 244 9.91 -5.92 19.30
N GLY A 245 9.28 -5.54 18.19
CA GLY A 245 9.34 -4.17 17.68
C GLY A 245 8.64 -3.15 18.58
N THR A 246 7.70 -3.57 19.43
CA THR A 246 6.93 -2.66 20.28
C THR A 246 7.84 -1.98 21.31
N GLY A 247 8.03 -0.67 21.15
CA GLY A 247 8.87 0.14 22.03
C GLY A 247 10.38 -0.01 21.79
N ASN A 248 10.77 -0.75 20.76
CA ASN A 248 12.16 -0.85 20.33
C ASN A 248 12.55 0.43 19.56
N LYS A 249 13.68 1.02 19.95
CA LYS A 249 14.21 2.26 19.34
C LYS A 249 15.22 2.00 18.23
N ASP A 250 15.61 0.74 18.02
CA ASP A 250 16.41 0.32 16.89
C ASP A 250 15.73 0.76 15.59
N GLU A 251 16.51 1.33 14.67
CA GLU A 251 15.98 1.93 13.45
C GLU A 251 15.19 0.94 12.60
N HIS A 252 15.61 -0.33 12.53
CA HIS A 252 14.91 -1.36 11.78
C HIS A 252 13.48 -1.54 12.30
N PHE A 253 13.33 -1.64 13.63
CA PHE A 253 12.06 -1.87 14.30
C PHE A 253 11.21 -0.61 14.45
N ALA A 254 11.83 0.55 14.54
CA ALA A 254 11.13 1.81 14.75
C ALA A 254 10.65 2.47 13.44
N THR A 255 11.26 2.14 12.30
CA THR A 255 11.02 2.89 11.05
C THR A 255 10.69 2.05 9.84
N TRP A 256 11.21 0.82 9.75
CA TRP A 256 10.98 -0.03 8.59
C TRP A 256 9.98 -1.10 8.93
N ILE A 257 10.30 -2.05 9.80
CA ILE A 257 9.48 -3.26 10.06
C ILE A 257 7.98 -2.97 10.24
N PRO A 258 7.54 -1.93 10.99
CA PRO A 258 6.10 -1.67 11.17
C PRO A 258 5.37 -1.16 9.92
N VAL A 259 6.09 -0.63 8.94
CA VAL A 259 5.57 0.03 7.74
C VAL A 259 6.25 -0.47 6.46
N LEU A 260 6.85 -1.67 6.50
CA LEU A 260 7.56 -2.22 5.33
C LEU A 260 6.55 -2.59 4.25
N ALA A 261 6.86 -2.18 3.03
CA ALA A 261 6.06 -2.49 1.87
C ALA A 261 6.71 -3.63 1.07
N SER A 262 5.92 -4.67 0.79
CA SER A 262 6.38 -5.84 0.03
C SER A 262 6.48 -5.51 -1.46
N THR A 263 7.41 -6.15 -2.17
CA THR A 263 7.46 -6.12 -3.65
C THR A 263 6.17 -6.60 -4.31
N THR A 264 5.44 -7.52 -3.66
CA THR A 264 4.15 -8.04 -4.13
C THR A 264 2.96 -7.16 -3.73
N SER A 265 3.19 -6.06 -3.01
CA SER A 265 2.15 -5.07 -2.73
C SER A 265 2.44 -3.80 -3.54
N SER A 266 1.50 -3.37 -4.39
CA SER A 266 1.61 -2.07 -5.07
C SER A 266 1.24 -0.95 -4.09
N THR A 267 2.12 -0.62 -3.15
CA THR A 267 1.80 0.37 -2.13
C THR A 267 2.81 1.52 -2.10
N ALA A 268 2.29 2.73 -2.23
CA ALA A 268 2.87 3.90 -1.61
C ALA A 268 1.83 4.39 -0.60
N PHE A 269 2.29 4.88 0.55
CA PHE A 269 1.40 5.40 1.58
C PHE A 269 2.16 6.34 2.51
N TYR A 270 1.41 7.25 3.10
CA TYR A 270 1.86 8.09 4.21
C TYR A 270 1.28 7.57 5.53
N TYR A 271 2.16 7.18 6.44
CA TYR A 271 1.82 6.77 7.79
C TYR A 271 1.90 7.98 8.73
N ALA A 272 0.74 8.55 9.05
CA ALA A 272 0.61 9.82 9.76
C ALA A 272 1.16 9.77 11.19
N LEU A 273 1.04 8.63 11.87
CA LEU A 273 1.49 8.46 13.25
C LEU A 273 3.00 8.65 13.42
N GLU A 274 3.79 8.13 12.47
CA GLU A 274 5.26 8.22 12.49
C GLU A 274 5.80 9.32 11.57
N ASN A 275 4.90 10.06 10.88
CA ASN A 275 5.24 11.06 9.88
C ASN A 275 6.21 10.49 8.81
N VAL A 276 5.89 9.31 8.27
CA VAL A 276 6.73 8.59 7.30
C VAL A 276 5.97 8.37 6.01
N ILE A 277 6.63 8.67 4.89
CA ILE A 277 6.19 8.26 3.56
C ILE A 277 6.94 7.00 3.18
N VAL A 278 6.20 5.99 2.72
CA VAL A 278 6.75 4.74 2.22
C VAL A 278 6.43 4.62 0.74
N VAL A 279 7.45 4.36 -0.06
CA VAL A 279 7.31 4.01 -1.48
C VAL A 279 7.89 2.62 -1.69
N SER A 280 7.06 1.66 -2.08
CA SER A 280 7.49 0.28 -2.28
C SER A 280 8.64 0.11 -3.26
N PRO A 281 9.49 -0.92 -3.09
CA PRO A 281 10.61 -1.19 -3.99
C PRO A 281 10.16 -1.56 -5.40
N ASN A 282 8.95 -2.09 -5.58
CA ASN A 282 8.39 -2.36 -6.89
C ASN A 282 8.07 -1.10 -7.72
N ARG A 283 8.08 0.10 -7.10
CA ARG A 283 7.97 1.38 -7.83
C ARG A 283 9.32 1.85 -8.38
N LEU A 284 10.43 1.23 -7.95
CA LEU A 284 11.79 1.58 -8.40
C LEU A 284 12.20 0.79 -9.64
N GLN A 285 11.31 0.75 -10.64
CA GLN A 285 11.54 0.10 -11.92
C GLN A 285 10.63 0.73 -12.98
N ARG A 286 10.84 0.34 -14.24
CA ARG A 286 9.95 0.75 -15.33
C ARG A 286 8.50 0.28 -15.13
N PRO A 287 7.52 1.03 -15.66
CA PRO A 287 7.67 2.33 -16.32
C PRO A 287 7.85 3.50 -15.33
N THR A 288 7.77 3.26 -14.02
CA THR A 288 7.70 4.30 -12.97
C THR A 288 8.98 5.15 -12.85
N ILE A 289 10.16 4.54 -12.92
CA ILE A 289 11.45 5.25 -12.94
C ILE A 289 12.45 4.52 -13.83
N ASP A 290 13.32 5.27 -14.48
CA ASP A 290 14.54 4.78 -15.11
C ASP A 290 15.53 5.94 -15.20
N LYS A 291 16.70 5.82 -14.55
CA LYS A 291 17.70 6.90 -14.56
C LYS A 291 18.29 7.19 -15.95
N THR A 292 18.14 6.28 -16.89
CA THR A 292 18.65 6.42 -18.26
C THR A 292 17.68 7.12 -19.21
N GLN A 293 16.47 7.43 -18.76
CA GLN A 293 15.48 8.20 -19.52
C GLN A 293 15.53 9.69 -19.08
N PRO A 294 14.95 10.62 -19.87
CA PRO A 294 14.89 12.02 -19.50
C PRO A 294 14.17 12.26 -18.17
N SER A 295 14.66 13.22 -17.39
CA SER A 295 14.17 13.55 -16.06
C SER A 295 12.72 14.02 -16.05
N TYR A 296 12.22 14.68 -17.10
CA TYR A 296 10.79 15.02 -17.19
C TYR A 296 9.88 13.79 -17.03
N MET A 297 10.34 12.60 -17.44
CA MET A 297 9.59 11.37 -17.25
C MET A 297 9.66 10.91 -15.80
N ASN A 298 10.85 10.90 -15.18
CA ASN A 298 11.01 10.49 -13.79
C ASN A 298 10.22 11.41 -12.83
N TYR A 299 10.30 12.73 -13.03
CA TYR A 299 9.48 13.69 -12.29
C TYR A 299 7.98 13.49 -12.56
N GLY A 300 7.55 13.30 -13.81
CA GLY A 300 6.13 13.05 -14.11
C GLY A 300 5.62 11.73 -13.53
N ARG A 301 6.48 10.71 -13.41
CA ARG A 301 6.12 9.34 -13.04
C ARG A 301 6.35 9.04 -11.56
N ILE A 302 7.54 8.58 -11.16
CA ILE A 302 7.83 8.33 -9.73
C ILE A 302 7.62 9.58 -8.87
N GLY A 303 7.85 10.77 -9.45
CA GLY A 303 7.54 12.04 -8.79
C GLY A 303 6.06 12.14 -8.43
N PHE A 304 5.11 11.73 -9.29
CA PHE A 304 3.68 11.66 -8.95
C PHE A 304 3.44 10.85 -7.67
N VAL A 305 4.00 9.64 -7.60
CA VAL A 305 3.82 8.75 -6.44
C VAL A 305 4.33 9.44 -5.17
N ILE A 306 5.55 9.98 -5.21
CA ILE A 306 6.16 10.64 -4.05
C ILE A 306 5.42 11.92 -3.66
N GLY A 307 5.07 12.76 -4.64
CA GLY A 307 4.41 14.03 -4.39
C GLY A 307 2.99 13.85 -3.88
N HIS A 308 2.28 12.81 -4.33
CA HIS A 308 0.99 12.42 -3.77
C HIS A 308 1.12 12.12 -2.27
N GLU A 309 2.06 11.27 -1.86
CA GLU A 309 2.27 10.96 -0.44
C GLU A 309 2.74 12.17 0.38
N LEU A 310 3.56 13.06 -0.21
CA LEU A 310 3.92 14.35 0.42
C LEU A 310 2.70 15.27 0.57
N GLY A 311 1.73 15.17 -0.34
CA GLY A 311 0.44 15.84 -0.22
C GLY A 311 -0.33 15.42 1.05
N HIS A 312 -0.25 14.14 1.43
CA HIS A 312 -0.84 13.65 2.67
C HIS A 312 -0.17 14.19 3.95
N VAL A 313 1.12 14.53 3.89
CA VAL A 313 1.79 15.20 5.03
C VAL A 313 1.11 16.54 5.34
N PHE A 314 0.67 17.24 4.30
CA PHE A 314 -0.03 18.53 4.41
C PHE A 314 -1.51 18.37 4.79
N ASP A 315 -2.23 17.39 4.25
CA ASP A 315 -3.65 17.20 4.60
C ASP A 315 -3.85 16.79 6.08
N THR A 316 -2.86 16.14 6.67
CA THR A 316 -2.85 15.75 8.09
C THR A 316 -2.32 16.85 9.02
N LEU A 317 -2.28 18.12 8.61
CA LEU A 317 -1.96 19.22 9.53
C LEU A 317 -2.95 19.29 10.70
N ARG A 318 -4.22 18.95 10.44
CA ARG A 318 -5.18 18.65 11.49
C ARG A 318 -4.81 17.30 12.10
N ASN A 319 -4.70 17.26 13.42
CA ASN A 319 -4.35 16.06 14.18
C ASN A 319 -2.89 15.61 13.96
N SER A 320 -1.95 16.54 14.01
CA SER A 320 -0.53 16.17 14.01
C SER A 320 -0.12 15.67 15.40
N ILE A 321 0.68 14.61 15.43
CA ILE A 321 1.23 14.08 16.68
C ILE A 321 2.57 14.75 16.94
N SER A 322 2.75 15.30 18.15
CA SER A 322 4.03 15.84 18.61
C SER A 322 4.99 14.71 18.98
N LYS A 323 6.29 15.04 19.17
CA LYS A 323 7.29 14.05 19.61
C LYS A 323 6.95 13.35 20.92
N ASP A 324 6.08 13.95 21.74
CA ASP A 324 5.61 13.39 23.02
C ASP A 324 4.34 12.54 22.87
N LYS A 325 3.96 12.18 21.63
CA LYS A 325 2.73 11.45 21.28
C LYS A 325 1.43 12.14 21.71
N ILE A 326 1.49 13.47 21.88
CA ILE A 326 0.31 14.30 22.12
C ILE A 326 -0.14 14.85 20.77
N THR A 327 -1.37 14.56 20.38
CA THR A 327 -1.95 15.20 19.20
C THR A 327 -2.16 16.70 19.47
N LYS A 328 -1.58 17.55 18.62
CA LYS A 328 -1.76 18.99 18.61
C LYS A 328 -2.34 19.40 17.26
N ASP A 329 -3.40 20.19 17.26
CA ASP A 329 -3.81 20.89 16.05
C ASP A 329 -2.73 21.91 15.68
N LEU A 330 -2.10 21.73 14.52
CA LEU A 330 -1.06 22.63 14.03
C LEU A 330 -1.64 23.85 13.30
N LEU A 331 -2.96 23.84 13.05
CA LEU A 331 -3.67 24.94 12.40
C LEU A 331 -4.27 25.87 13.46
N ILE A 332 -3.95 27.15 13.36
CA ILE A 332 -4.75 28.17 14.04
C ILE A 332 -6.12 28.27 13.35
N LYS A 333 -7.17 28.56 14.13
CA LYS A 333 -8.56 28.68 13.66
C LYS A 333 -8.73 29.42 12.32
N THR A 334 -8.08 30.57 12.14
CA THR A 334 -8.17 31.36 10.91
C THR A 334 -7.57 30.62 9.70
N SER A 335 -6.40 29.99 9.87
CA SER A 335 -5.79 29.13 8.85
C SER A 335 -6.63 27.89 8.57
N ALA A 336 -7.24 27.30 9.60
CA ALA A 336 -8.13 26.16 9.47
C ALA A 336 -9.40 26.50 8.65
N GLU A 337 -10.01 27.65 8.89
CA GLU A 337 -11.14 28.17 8.10
C GLU A 337 -10.73 28.46 6.64
N ASN A 338 -9.56 29.05 6.44
CA ASN A 338 -9.04 29.33 5.09
C ASN A 338 -8.66 28.07 4.32
N LEU A 339 -8.19 27.03 5.01
CA LEU A 339 -7.95 25.71 4.43
C LEU A 339 -9.27 25.08 4.00
N ASN A 340 -10.29 25.09 4.88
CA ASN A 340 -11.59 24.52 4.57
C ASN A 340 -12.21 25.13 3.32
N LYS A 341 -12.21 26.46 3.17
CA LYS A 341 -12.70 27.12 1.95
C LYS A 341 -12.03 26.64 0.66
N ARG A 342 -10.75 26.27 0.73
CA ARG A 342 -9.99 25.75 -0.43
C ARG A 342 -10.32 24.28 -0.69
N VAL A 343 -10.45 23.49 0.38
CA VAL A 343 -10.92 22.11 0.29
C VAL A 343 -12.31 22.08 -0.34
N ASP A 344 -13.24 22.91 0.14
CA ASP A 344 -14.61 23.03 -0.39
C ASP A 344 -14.59 23.32 -1.90
N CYS A 345 -13.71 24.21 -2.36
CA CYS A 345 -13.57 24.50 -3.79
C CYS A 345 -13.13 23.29 -4.63
N ILE A 346 -12.18 22.49 -4.13
CA ILE A 346 -11.78 21.22 -4.78
C ILE A 346 -12.96 20.24 -4.72
N MET A 347 -13.69 20.20 -3.60
CA MET A 347 -14.82 19.30 -3.47
C MET A 347 -15.94 19.61 -4.44
N ASP A 348 -16.31 20.89 -4.56
CA ASP A 348 -17.31 21.37 -5.51
C ASP A 348 -16.92 21.04 -6.95
N GLN A 349 -15.63 21.17 -7.30
CA GLN A 349 -15.11 20.77 -8.60
C GLN A 349 -15.35 19.29 -8.87
N TYR A 350 -14.91 18.40 -7.96
CA TYR A 350 -14.97 16.96 -8.18
C TYR A 350 -16.40 16.41 -8.12
N ASN A 351 -17.27 17.00 -7.29
CA ASN A 351 -18.69 16.64 -7.21
C ASN A 351 -19.47 16.97 -8.49
N ASN A 352 -18.95 17.88 -9.33
CA ASN A 352 -19.54 18.22 -10.62
C ASN A 352 -19.12 17.27 -11.76
N TYR A 353 -18.21 16.34 -11.51
CA TYR A 353 -17.83 15.35 -12.50
C TYR A 353 -18.81 14.17 -12.55
N THR A 354 -19.18 13.78 -13.75
CA THR A 354 -19.96 12.59 -14.05
C THR A 354 -19.24 11.75 -15.07
N PHE A 355 -19.43 10.43 -15.00
CA PHE A 355 -18.85 9.51 -15.96
C PHE A 355 -19.85 8.43 -16.38
N GLU A 356 -19.62 7.88 -17.56
CA GLU A 356 -20.43 6.80 -18.10
C GLU A 356 -19.87 5.46 -17.62
N ASP A 357 -20.67 4.74 -16.84
CA ASP A 357 -20.43 3.37 -16.38
C ASP A 357 -21.53 2.47 -16.95
N THR A 358 -21.17 1.51 -17.80
CA THR A 358 -22.11 0.48 -18.32
C THR A 358 -23.47 1.04 -18.79
N ASN A 359 -23.44 2.15 -19.56
CA ASN A 359 -24.59 2.93 -20.08
C ASN A 359 -25.38 3.76 -19.05
N ASN A 360 -24.85 3.96 -17.84
CA ASN A 360 -25.41 4.85 -16.82
C ASN A 360 -24.46 6.03 -16.56
N ILE A 361 -25.02 7.21 -16.32
CA ILE A 361 -24.25 8.38 -15.87
C ILE A 361 -24.18 8.33 -14.34
N VAL A 362 -22.98 8.24 -13.80
CA VAL A 362 -22.72 8.15 -12.36
C VAL A 362 -21.89 9.35 -11.91
N ASN A 363 -22.21 9.89 -10.72
CA ASN A 363 -21.42 10.96 -10.11
C ASN A 363 -20.08 10.41 -9.63
N VAL A 364 -19.00 11.17 -9.87
CA VAL A 364 -17.68 10.83 -9.36
C VAL A 364 -17.67 11.00 -7.84
N ARG A 365 -17.44 9.91 -7.11
CA ARG A 365 -17.21 9.90 -5.66
C ARG A 365 -15.80 9.43 -5.38
N LEU A 366 -14.86 10.38 -5.30
CA LEU A 366 -13.49 10.10 -4.90
C LEU A 366 -13.27 10.55 -3.45
N PRO A 367 -12.44 9.85 -2.66
CA PRO A 367 -12.13 10.29 -1.32
C PRO A 367 -11.51 11.69 -1.33
N HIS A 368 -12.07 12.61 -0.53
CA HIS A 368 -11.72 14.03 -0.55
C HIS A 368 -10.21 14.24 -0.32
N ARG A 369 -9.66 13.42 0.58
CA ARG A 369 -8.25 13.41 0.96
C ARG A 369 -7.31 13.13 -0.23
N GLU A 370 -7.68 12.18 -1.08
CA GLU A 370 -6.88 11.79 -2.26
C GLU A 370 -6.78 12.94 -3.27
N ASN A 371 -7.88 13.63 -3.52
CA ASN A 371 -7.92 14.76 -4.46
C ASN A 371 -7.06 15.93 -3.98
N ILE A 372 -7.01 16.17 -2.66
CA ILE A 372 -6.15 17.20 -2.06
C ILE A 372 -4.69 16.82 -2.23
N ALA A 373 -4.33 15.59 -1.86
CA ALA A 373 -2.97 15.08 -1.95
C ALA A 373 -2.44 15.15 -3.40
N ASP A 374 -3.27 14.77 -4.36
CA ASP A 374 -3.03 14.91 -5.80
C ASP A 374 -2.77 16.35 -6.24
N ASN A 375 -3.66 17.28 -5.88
CA ASN A 375 -3.54 18.70 -6.27
C ASN A 375 -2.29 19.37 -5.67
N VAL A 376 -2.01 19.09 -4.40
CA VAL A 376 -0.80 19.59 -3.73
C VAL A 376 0.44 18.96 -4.37
N GLY A 377 0.48 17.64 -4.47
CA GLY A 377 1.61 16.88 -4.96
C GLY A 377 2.03 17.26 -6.37
N VAL A 378 1.11 17.18 -7.34
CA VAL A 378 1.41 17.42 -8.77
C VAL A 378 1.94 18.82 -9.02
N LYS A 379 1.38 19.82 -8.34
CA LYS A 379 1.88 21.19 -8.44
C LYS A 379 3.32 21.30 -7.94
N MET A 380 3.65 20.68 -6.82
CA MET A 380 5.01 20.71 -6.27
C MET A 380 6.00 19.94 -7.13
N ILE A 381 5.58 18.82 -7.72
CA ILE A 381 6.41 18.03 -8.64
C ILE A 381 6.77 18.85 -9.87
N TYR A 382 5.81 19.55 -10.48
CA TYR A 382 6.09 20.37 -11.67
C TYR A 382 7.08 21.49 -11.35
N TYR A 383 6.90 22.22 -10.26
CA TYR A 383 7.88 23.24 -9.87
C TYR A 383 9.25 22.65 -9.53
N ALA A 384 9.29 21.48 -8.87
CA ALA A 384 10.54 20.80 -8.57
C ALA A 384 11.28 20.38 -9.86
N TYR A 385 10.53 19.97 -10.88
CA TYR A 385 11.07 19.71 -12.21
C TYR A 385 11.56 20.98 -12.90
N LYS A 386 10.81 22.09 -12.83
CA LYS A 386 11.23 23.37 -13.43
C LYS A 386 12.50 23.92 -12.78
N ASP A 387 12.60 23.87 -11.45
CA ASP A 387 13.78 24.27 -10.71
C ASP A 387 14.98 23.39 -11.09
N TRP A 388 14.80 22.07 -11.09
CA TRP A 388 15.83 21.14 -11.55
C TRP A 388 16.27 21.43 -12.99
N SER A 389 15.32 21.56 -13.92
CA SER A 389 15.58 21.82 -15.34
C SER A 389 16.31 23.15 -15.56
N SER A 390 16.06 24.17 -14.73
CA SER A 390 16.75 25.47 -14.84
C SER A 390 18.24 25.42 -14.51
N LEU A 391 18.67 24.37 -13.79
CA LEU A 391 20.05 24.15 -13.34
C LEU A 391 20.82 23.15 -14.22
N HIS A 392 20.15 22.57 -15.23
CA HIS A 392 20.71 21.52 -16.09
C HIS A 392 20.62 21.91 -17.57
N ASP A 393 21.43 21.24 -18.38
CA ASP A 393 21.37 21.40 -19.83
C ASP A 393 20.00 20.97 -20.38
N PRO A 394 19.56 21.54 -21.53
CA PRO A 394 18.33 21.13 -22.18
C PRO A 394 18.27 19.62 -22.40
N GLU A 395 17.20 19.00 -21.89
CA GLU A 395 16.98 17.57 -22.01
C GLU A 395 16.65 17.15 -23.44
N PRO A 396 17.03 15.93 -23.84
CA PRO A 396 16.71 15.42 -25.16
C PRO A 396 15.22 15.07 -25.32
N THR A 397 14.72 15.18 -26.55
CA THR A 397 13.37 14.73 -26.91
C THR A 397 13.30 13.21 -27.06
N LEU A 398 12.09 12.65 -26.92
CA LEU A 398 11.86 11.24 -27.23
C LEU A 398 11.67 11.04 -28.75
N PRO A 399 12.19 9.92 -29.32
CA PRO A 399 12.01 9.61 -30.74
C PRO A 399 10.54 9.52 -31.13
N GLY A 400 10.15 10.15 -32.25
CA GLY A 400 8.77 10.11 -32.73
C GLY A 400 7.78 11.01 -31.97
N LEU A 401 8.20 11.66 -30.87
CA LEU A 401 7.37 12.53 -30.05
C LEU A 401 7.90 13.97 -30.09
N ASN A 402 7.27 14.82 -30.89
CA ASN A 402 7.68 16.22 -31.09
C ASN A 402 7.13 17.16 -29.99
N TYR A 403 7.24 16.77 -28.72
CA TYR A 403 6.77 17.56 -27.57
C TYR A 403 7.95 18.17 -26.81
N THR A 404 7.73 19.34 -26.22
CA THR A 404 8.73 19.97 -25.33
C THR A 404 8.89 19.16 -24.05
N SER A 405 9.99 19.33 -23.31
CA SER A 405 10.19 18.64 -22.03
C SER A 405 9.07 18.92 -21.02
N SER A 406 8.54 20.14 -21.01
CA SER A 406 7.34 20.51 -20.21
C SER A 406 6.09 19.75 -20.65
N GLN A 407 5.81 19.64 -21.96
CA GLN A 407 4.67 18.85 -22.45
C GLN A 407 4.85 17.36 -22.15
N MET A 408 6.07 16.85 -22.31
CA MET A 408 6.41 15.46 -22.01
C MET A 408 6.32 15.14 -20.52
N PHE A 409 6.57 16.09 -19.63
CA PHE A 409 6.29 15.93 -18.19
C PHE A 409 4.80 15.59 -17.97
N TRP A 410 3.90 16.40 -18.52
CA TRP A 410 2.45 16.19 -18.37
C TRP A 410 1.97 14.88 -19.00
N ILE A 411 2.47 14.56 -20.20
CA ILE A 411 2.17 13.30 -20.90
C ILE A 411 2.65 12.12 -20.06
N SER A 412 3.88 12.17 -19.56
CA SER A 412 4.47 11.10 -18.74
C SER A 412 3.67 10.88 -17.44
N LEU A 413 3.20 11.95 -16.81
CA LEU A 413 2.38 11.91 -15.61
C LEU A 413 1.04 11.22 -15.86
N ALA A 414 0.32 11.62 -16.90
CA ALA A 414 -0.98 11.03 -17.23
C ALA A 414 -0.86 9.58 -17.75
N SER A 415 0.27 9.25 -18.41
CA SER A 415 0.57 7.91 -18.92
C SER A 415 0.82 6.85 -17.84
N LEU A 416 0.73 7.17 -16.54
CA LEU A 416 0.66 6.17 -15.47
C LEU A 416 -0.74 5.99 -14.87
N ARG A 417 -1.77 6.68 -15.40
CA ARG A 417 -3.17 6.57 -14.92
C ARG A 417 -4.26 6.04 -15.90
N CYS A 418 -3.98 5.87 -17.20
CA CYS A 418 -4.71 4.99 -18.12
C CYS A 418 -5.09 3.62 -17.52
N THR A 419 -6.31 3.22 -17.84
CA THR A 419 -6.92 1.96 -17.42
C THR A 419 -7.70 1.43 -18.61
N GLY A 420 -7.91 0.12 -18.70
CA GLY A 420 -8.59 -0.52 -19.83
C GLY A 420 -10.10 -0.27 -19.89
N ARG A 421 -10.65 0.46 -18.91
CA ARG A 421 -12.03 0.93 -18.88
C ARG A 421 -12.09 2.35 -18.36
N ARG A 422 -13.12 3.12 -18.72
CA ARG A 422 -13.36 4.42 -18.09
C ARG A 422 -13.67 4.21 -16.62
N THR A 423 -12.93 4.89 -15.75
CA THR A 423 -13.11 4.85 -14.30
C THR A 423 -13.13 6.28 -13.74
N PRO A 424 -13.66 6.49 -12.53
CA PRO A 424 -13.53 7.77 -11.82
C PRO A 424 -12.08 8.30 -11.74
N ASN A 425 -11.08 7.41 -11.82
CA ASN A 425 -9.67 7.78 -11.74
C ASN A 425 -9.20 8.70 -12.88
N GLN A 426 -9.88 8.76 -14.03
CA GLN A 426 -9.53 9.72 -15.08
C GLN A 426 -9.65 11.18 -14.60
N TYR A 427 -10.56 11.44 -13.65
CA TYR A 427 -10.75 12.76 -13.06
C TYR A 427 -9.67 13.12 -12.04
N ARG A 428 -8.89 12.14 -11.54
CA ARG A 428 -7.64 12.45 -10.83
C ARG A 428 -6.63 13.11 -11.77
N ILE A 429 -6.66 12.85 -13.08
CA ILE A 429 -5.82 13.60 -14.03
C ILE A 429 -6.51 14.91 -14.44
N ILE A 430 -7.74 14.83 -14.96
CA ILE A 430 -8.45 16.00 -15.50
C ILE A 430 -8.65 17.08 -14.42
N GLY A 431 -9.05 16.68 -13.22
CA GLY A 431 -9.29 17.59 -12.10
C GLY A 431 -8.04 18.34 -11.66
N ILE A 432 -6.92 17.63 -11.50
CA ILE A 432 -5.62 18.25 -11.15
C ILE A 432 -5.19 19.26 -12.22
N LEU A 433 -5.16 18.84 -13.49
CA LEU A 433 -4.61 19.66 -14.57
C LEU A 433 -5.45 20.91 -14.83
N SER A 434 -6.75 20.85 -14.55
CA SER A 434 -7.65 22.02 -14.57
C SER A 434 -7.27 23.08 -13.54
N ASN A 435 -6.57 22.69 -12.47
CA ASN A 435 -6.17 23.57 -11.36
C ASN A 435 -4.73 24.10 -11.46
N ILE A 436 -3.97 23.71 -12.50
CA ILE A 436 -2.57 24.10 -12.70
C ILE A 436 -2.43 24.93 -13.99
N PRO A 437 -2.38 26.27 -13.90
CA PRO A 437 -2.31 27.15 -15.07
C PRO A 437 -1.11 26.85 -16.00
N GLU A 438 0.00 26.36 -15.44
CA GLU A 438 1.20 25.99 -16.18
C GLU A 438 0.94 24.88 -17.20
N PHE A 439 0.04 23.94 -16.92
CA PHE A 439 -0.38 22.93 -17.89
C PHE A 439 -0.98 23.59 -19.14
N SER A 440 -1.96 24.49 -18.95
CA SER A 440 -2.59 25.20 -20.07
C SER A 440 -1.58 26.08 -20.83
N LYS A 441 -0.62 26.67 -20.13
CA LYS A 441 0.46 27.45 -20.74
C LYS A 441 1.36 26.59 -21.62
N ASP A 442 1.78 25.42 -21.14
CA ASP A 442 2.70 24.53 -21.85
C ASP A 442 2.09 23.92 -23.12
N PHE A 443 0.77 23.71 -23.16
CA PHE A 443 0.06 23.22 -24.36
C PHE A 443 -0.38 24.34 -25.32
N ASN A 444 -0.33 25.60 -24.90
CA ASN A 444 -0.45 26.77 -25.79
C ASN A 444 0.90 27.19 -26.43
N CYS A 445 2.00 26.50 -26.13
CA CYS A 445 3.31 26.74 -26.75
C CYS A 445 3.53 25.85 -28.00
N PRO A 446 4.33 26.33 -28.98
CA PRO A 446 4.64 25.53 -30.18
C PRO A 446 5.34 24.22 -29.81
N LEU A 447 5.12 23.19 -30.64
CA LEU A 447 5.80 21.90 -30.54
C LEU A 447 7.34 22.08 -30.55
N ALA A 448 8.05 21.15 -29.91
CA ALA A 448 9.50 21.20 -29.86
C ALA A 448 10.10 21.22 -31.28
N GLN A 449 10.97 22.19 -31.58
CA GLN A 449 11.87 22.08 -32.73
C GLN A 449 12.85 20.95 -32.42
N GLN A 450 13.01 20.00 -33.33
CA GLN A 450 13.90 18.84 -33.15
C GLN A 450 15.32 19.32 -32.83
N SER A 451 15.69 19.28 -31.56
CA SER A 451 17.04 19.41 -31.06
C SER A 451 17.34 18.17 -30.21
N ASN A 452 18.56 17.65 -30.35
CA ASN A 452 19.14 16.49 -29.66
C ASN A 452 18.14 15.40 -29.19
N MET A 453 17.90 14.38 -30.01
CA MET A 453 16.96 13.27 -29.72
C MET A 453 17.62 12.15 -28.91
N CYS A 454 16.92 11.60 -27.92
CA CYS A 454 17.41 10.46 -27.15
C CYS A 454 17.18 9.13 -27.87
N ILE A 455 18.23 8.52 -28.42
CA ILE A 455 18.14 7.27 -29.19
C ILE A 455 18.63 6.04 -28.43
N THR A 456 18.72 6.12 -27.10
CA THR A 456 19.05 4.96 -26.28
C THR A 456 17.91 3.92 -26.37
N PRO A 457 18.18 2.62 -26.13
CA PRO A 457 17.12 1.61 -26.09
C PRO A 457 15.99 1.95 -25.09
N THR A 458 16.34 2.66 -24.02
CA THR A 458 15.43 3.04 -22.94
C THR A 458 14.50 4.16 -23.38
N CYS A 459 15.02 5.17 -24.08
CA CYS A 459 14.23 6.22 -24.71
C CYS A 459 13.36 5.72 -25.87
N LEU A 460 13.87 4.77 -26.67
CA LEU A 460 13.09 4.15 -27.75
C LEU A 460 11.91 3.35 -27.19
N GLN A 461 12.13 2.55 -26.15
CA GLN A 461 11.04 1.82 -25.48
C GLN A 461 10.04 2.80 -24.86
N ALA A 462 10.53 3.80 -24.12
CA ALA A 462 9.66 4.78 -23.47
C ALA A 462 8.81 5.59 -24.48
N ALA A 463 9.38 5.91 -25.65
CA ALA A 463 8.65 6.55 -26.73
C ALA A 463 7.58 5.62 -27.31
N ALA A 464 7.93 4.35 -27.59
CA ALA A 464 7.00 3.36 -28.09
C ALA A 464 5.81 3.15 -27.12
N ASP A 465 6.09 2.94 -25.83
CA ASP A 465 5.08 2.76 -24.79
C ASP A 465 4.10 3.95 -24.72
N ILE A 466 4.61 5.18 -24.87
CA ILE A 466 3.77 6.38 -24.86
C ILE A 466 2.94 6.45 -26.15
N MET A 467 3.56 6.27 -27.31
CA MET A 467 2.91 6.37 -28.61
C MET A 467 1.81 5.33 -28.81
N GLU A 468 2.00 4.10 -28.30
CA GLU A 468 1.00 3.02 -28.35
C GLU A 468 -0.27 3.35 -27.55
N ASN A 469 -0.16 4.21 -26.53
CA ASN A 469 -1.28 4.57 -25.65
C ASN A 469 -2.01 5.86 -26.07
N MET A 470 -1.30 6.76 -26.76
CA MET A 470 -1.80 8.10 -27.11
C MET A 470 -2.82 8.09 -28.26
N ASP A 471 -3.90 8.85 -28.11
CA ASP A 471 -4.84 9.17 -29.20
C ASP A 471 -4.59 10.59 -29.69
N THR A 472 -3.71 10.73 -30.69
CA THR A 472 -3.34 12.04 -31.26
C THR A 472 -4.44 12.69 -32.09
N SER A 473 -5.59 12.01 -32.28
CA SER A 473 -6.77 12.62 -32.92
C SER A 473 -7.53 13.55 -31.96
N VAL A 474 -7.28 13.43 -30.67
CA VAL A 474 -7.90 14.23 -29.61
C VAL A 474 -7.02 15.43 -29.30
N ASN A 475 -7.62 16.61 -29.23
CA ASN A 475 -6.90 17.79 -28.77
C ASN A 475 -6.60 17.67 -27.25
N PRO A 476 -5.34 17.81 -26.80
CA PRO A 476 -4.99 17.75 -25.38
C PRO A 476 -5.74 18.77 -24.51
N CYS A 477 -6.17 19.89 -25.08
CA CYS A 477 -6.96 20.90 -24.37
C CYS A 477 -8.44 20.51 -24.19
N ASP A 478 -8.97 19.59 -25.01
CA ASP A 478 -10.37 19.15 -24.93
C ASP A 478 -10.51 17.98 -23.95
N ASN A 479 -9.62 16.97 -24.05
CA ASN A 479 -9.59 15.85 -23.11
C ASN A 479 -8.18 15.27 -23.03
N PHE A 480 -7.38 15.78 -22.09
CA PHE A 480 -6.00 15.36 -21.94
C PHE A 480 -5.84 13.87 -21.61
N PHE A 481 -6.71 13.32 -20.76
CA PHE A 481 -6.66 11.90 -20.41
C PHE A 481 -6.88 11.03 -21.65
N LYS A 482 -7.88 11.35 -22.48
CA LYS A 482 -8.13 10.62 -23.73
C LYS A 482 -6.98 10.80 -24.72
N PHE A 483 -6.43 12.00 -24.84
CA PHE A 483 -5.22 12.24 -25.65
C PHE A 483 -4.05 11.35 -25.23
N THR A 484 -3.82 11.14 -23.93
CA THR A 484 -2.72 10.29 -23.43
C THR A 484 -3.03 8.80 -23.38
N CYS A 485 -4.30 8.42 -23.22
CA CYS A 485 -4.72 7.05 -22.86
C CYS A 485 -5.70 6.41 -23.85
N GLY A 486 -6.11 7.13 -24.90
CA GLY A 486 -7.24 6.75 -25.75
C GLY A 486 -7.03 5.42 -26.47
N GLN A 487 -5.80 5.10 -26.89
CA GLN A 487 -5.52 3.80 -27.50
C GLN A 487 -5.43 2.67 -26.47
N PHE A 488 -4.90 2.94 -25.26
CA PHE A 488 -4.90 1.98 -24.16
C PHE A 488 -6.32 1.56 -23.80
N LEU A 489 -7.24 2.54 -23.67
CA LEU A 489 -8.67 2.28 -23.42
C LEU A 489 -9.33 1.36 -24.45
N ASN A 490 -8.85 1.38 -25.70
CA ASN A 490 -9.46 0.61 -26.79
C ASN A 490 -8.82 -0.78 -26.98
N SER A 491 -7.56 -0.96 -26.55
CA SER A 491 -6.76 -2.15 -26.84
C SER A 491 -6.37 -2.96 -25.60
N ALA A 492 -6.59 -2.41 -24.39
CA ALA A 492 -6.15 -3.05 -23.17
C ALA A 492 -6.87 -4.38 -22.93
N PHE A 493 -6.07 -5.44 -22.77
CA PHE A 493 -6.54 -6.77 -22.41
C PHE A 493 -6.67 -6.88 -20.89
N THR A 494 -7.89 -7.07 -20.39
CA THR A 494 -8.11 -7.35 -18.97
C THR A 494 -8.01 -8.85 -18.75
N ARG A 495 -7.07 -9.27 -17.87
CA ARG A 495 -6.91 -10.68 -17.52
C ARG A 495 -8.15 -11.23 -16.79
N PRO A 496 -8.47 -12.53 -16.89
CA PRO A 496 -9.66 -13.12 -16.24
C PRO A 496 -9.71 -12.93 -14.72
N ASP A 497 -8.55 -12.77 -14.08
CA ASP A 497 -8.41 -12.55 -12.64
C ASP A 497 -8.40 -11.08 -12.22
N GLU A 498 -8.59 -10.16 -13.17
CA GLU A 498 -8.52 -8.72 -12.94
C GLU A 498 -9.84 -8.02 -13.23
N THR A 499 -10.10 -6.96 -12.47
CA THR A 499 -11.28 -6.12 -12.70
C THR A 499 -11.04 -5.09 -13.80
N THR A 500 -9.79 -4.70 -14.04
CA THR A 500 -9.40 -3.76 -15.11
C THR A 500 -7.92 -3.89 -15.43
N ALA A 501 -7.60 -3.89 -16.72
CA ALA A 501 -6.23 -3.72 -17.19
C ALA A 501 -5.66 -2.35 -16.78
N SER A 502 -4.39 -2.33 -16.37
CA SER A 502 -3.61 -1.12 -16.07
C SER A 502 -2.13 -1.47 -16.02
N TRP A 503 -1.23 -0.50 -16.17
CA TRP A 503 0.19 -0.80 -16.01
C TRP A 503 0.58 -1.21 -14.59
N ILE A 504 -0.22 -0.85 -13.57
CA ILE A 504 0.02 -1.36 -12.21
C ILE A 504 -0.19 -2.87 -12.19
N SER A 505 -1.23 -3.36 -12.87
CA SER A 505 -1.50 -4.78 -12.94
C SER A 505 -0.47 -5.50 -13.81
N ASP A 506 -0.07 -4.94 -14.94
CA ASP A 506 1.01 -5.50 -15.77
C ASP A 506 2.37 -5.54 -15.06
N MET A 507 2.70 -4.48 -14.32
CA MET A 507 3.88 -4.43 -13.46
C MET A 507 3.82 -5.51 -12.36
N TYR A 508 2.64 -5.73 -11.77
CA TYR A 508 2.44 -6.79 -10.77
C TYR A 508 2.69 -8.18 -11.36
N GLU A 509 2.14 -8.49 -12.54
CA GLU A 509 2.39 -9.77 -13.20
C GLU A 509 3.87 -9.97 -13.56
N GLU A 510 4.56 -8.92 -14.00
CA GLU A 510 5.99 -8.99 -14.26
C GLU A 510 6.77 -9.33 -12.98
N ILE A 511 6.43 -8.70 -11.85
CA ILE A 511 7.05 -8.97 -10.55
C ILE A 511 6.80 -10.42 -10.13
N VAL A 512 5.55 -10.88 -10.20
CA VAL A 512 5.17 -12.25 -9.83
C VAL A 512 5.91 -13.28 -10.70
N THR A 513 6.03 -13.02 -12.01
CA THR A 513 6.77 -13.87 -12.95
C THR A 513 8.26 -13.91 -12.63
N ARG A 514 8.89 -12.75 -12.40
CA ARG A 514 10.31 -12.64 -12.02
C ARG A 514 10.59 -13.34 -10.69
N LEU A 515 9.71 -13.16 -9.70
CA LEU A 515 9.78 -13.84 -8.41
C LEU A 515 9.67 -15.35 -8.56
N SER A 516 8.74 -15.86 -9.39
CA SER A 516 8.66 -17.30 -9.69
C SER A 516 9.99 -17.83 -10.23
N GLY A 517 10.63 -17.11 -11.16
CA GLY A 517 11.95 -17.46 -11.67
C GLY A 517 13.01 -17.53 -10.57
N LEU A 518 13.08 -16.54 -9.68
CA LEU A 518 14.03 -16.52 -8.56
C LEU A 518 13.76 -17.63 -7.54
N LEU A 519 12.49 -17.85 -7.17
CA LEU A 519 12.08 -18.84 -6.18
C LEU A 519 12.26 -20.27 -6.71
N ASN A 520 12.05 -20.49 -8.01
CA ASN A 520 12.23 -21.80 -8.62
C ASN A 520 13.70 -22.12 -8.96
N SER A 521 14.56 -21.09 -9.05
CA SER A 521 15.99 -21.25 -9.40
C SER A 521 16.73 -22.27 -8.54
N LYS A 522 17.80 -22.85 -9.09
CA LYS A 522 18.62 -23.83 -8.35
C LYS A 522 19.08 -23.21 -7.03
N ILE A 523 18.90 -23.97 -5.95
CA ILE A 523 19.38 -23.56 -4.63
C ILE A 523 20.92 -23.65 -4.67
N SER A 524 21.58 -22.51 -4.51
CA SER A 524 23.04 -22.42 -4.49
C SER A 524 23.55 -22.53 -3.06
N GLU A 525 24.68 -23.20 -2.85
CA GLU A 525 25.33 -23.23 -1.53
C GLU A 525 25.84 -21.85 -1.09
N ASN A 526 26.08 -20.96 -2.05
CA ASN A 526 26.48 -19.58 -1.80
C ASN A 526 25.31 -18.68 -1.36
N ASP A 527 24.06 -19.12 -1.54
CA ASP A 527 22.90 -18.38 -1.04
C ASP A 527 22.88 -18.44 0.49
N ILE A 528 22.60 -17.30 1.14
CA ILE A 528 22.35 -17.28 2.59
C ILE A 528 21.24 -18.25 2.96
N LYS A 529 21.30 -18.79 4.19
CA LYS A 529 20.36 -19.81 4.68
C LYS A 529 18.89 -19.42 4.46
N LEU A 530 18.54 -18.16 4.71
CA LEU A 530 17.18 -17.62 4.54
C LEU A 530 16.69 -17.78 3.10
N PHE A 531 17.46 -17.41 2.09
CA PHE A 531 17.05 -17.53 0.68
C PHE A 531 16.89 -18.98 0.25
N ARG A 532 17.77 -19.88 0.70
CA ARG A 532 17.64 -21.31 0.42
C ARG A 532 16.34 -21.87 1.01
N GLN A 533 16.06 -21.50 2.25
CA GLN A 533 14.85 -21.88 2.97
C GLN A 533 13.57 -21.34 2.32
N THR A 534 13.57 -20.09 1.85
CA THR A 534 12.45 -19.48 1.12
C THR A 534 12.20 -20.17 -0.22
N LYS A 535 13.24 -20.48 -1.00
CA LYS A 535 13.12 -21.27 -2.24
C LYS A 535 12.55 -22.67 -1.96
N GLN A 536 12.97 -23.30 -0.85
CA GLN A 536 12.44 -24.60 -0.44
C GLN A 536 10.96 -24.53 -0.04
N LEU A 537 10.55 -23.49 0.70
CA LEU A 537 9.15 -23.24 1.05
C LEU A 537 8.27 -23.10 -0.20
N TYR A 538 8.72 -22.33 -1.20
CA TYR A 538 8.02 -22.18 -2.47
C TYR A 538 7.84 -23.51 -3.20
N ARG A 539 8.88 -24.35 -3.27
CA ARG A 539 8.79 -25.69 -3.88
C ARG A 539 7.79 -26.59 -3.15
N GLN A 540 7.80 -26.55 -1.81
CA GLN A 540 6.82 -27.28 -1.01
C GLN A 540 5.38 -26.82 -1.26
N CYS A 541 5.16 -25.54 -1.58
CA CYS A 541 3.85 -25.04 -2.02
C CYS A 541 3.44 -25.65 -3.36
N LEU A 542 4.34 -25.68 -4.35
CA LEU A 542 4.06 -26.28 -5.67
C LEU A 542 3.73 -27.79 -5.57
N ASP A 543 4.43 -28.50 -4.68
CA ASP A 543 4.31 -29.95 -4.47
C ASP A 543 3.15 -30.35 -3.52
N ARG A 544 2.34 -29.38 -3.06
CA ARG A 544 1.36 -29.53 -1.97
C ARG A 544 0.24 -30.55 -2.27
N LYS A 545 -0.08 -30.85 -3.54
CA LYS A 545 -1.08 -31.88 -3.92
C LYS A 545 -0.80 -33.26 -3.32
N THR A 546 0.47 -33.62 -3.10
CA THR A 546 0.88 -34.94 -2.56
C THR A 546 1.01 -34.99 -1.03
N LEU A 547 1.16 -33.84 -0.37
CA LEU A 547 1.40 -33.74 1.09
C LEU A 547 0.11 -33.49 1.89
N THR A 548 -0.96 -33.08 1.21
CA THR A 548 -2.21 -32.59 1.82
C THR A 548 -3.14 -33.70 2.29
N GLU A 549 -3.28 -34.82 1.58
CA GLU A 549 -4.18 -35.92 1.99
C GLU A 549 -3.91 -36.43 3.42
N GLN A 550 -2.63 -36.59 3.77
CA GLN A 550 -2.23 -37.06 5.10
C GLN A 550 -2.37 -35.97 6.18
N GLN A 551 -2.19 -34.70 5.81
CA GLN A 551 -2.30 -33.55 6.72
C GLN A 551 -3.75 -33.17 7.00
N ASP A 552 -4.57 -33.18 5.96
CA ASP A 552 -6.02 -33.00 6.02
C ASP A 552 -6.63 -34.06 6.93
N LYS A 553 -6.18 -35.32 6.82
CA LYS A 553 -6.57 -36.39 7.75
C LYS A 553 -6.21 -36.09 9.20
N ASN A 554 -5.00 -35.58 9.47
CA ASN A 554 -4.58 -35.23 10.83
C ASN A 554 -5.39 -34.06 11.41
N ILE A 555 -5.71 -33.05 10.59
CA ILE A 555 -6.54 -31.91 11.02
C ILE A 555 -7.98 -32.37 11.24
N LEU A 556 -8.54 -33.18 10.35
CA LEU A 556 -9.86 -33.78 10.51
C LEU A 556 -9.91 -34.66 11.77
N ASP A 557 -8.87 -35.42 12.08
CA ASP A 557 -8.78 -36.20 13.33
C ASP A 557 -8.74 -35.31 14.58
N ILE A 558 -8.06 -34.17 14.53
CA ILE A 558 -8.09 -33.17 15.60
C ILE A 558 -9.50 -32.58 15.73
N LEU A 559 -10.13 -32.18 14.62
CA LEU A 559 -11.50 -31.63 14.61
C LEU A 559 -12.52 -32.64 15.14
N ASN A 560 -12.38 -33.92 14.78
CA ASN A 560 -13.22 -35.01 15.27
C ASN A 560 -13.07 -35.23 16.78
N LYS A 561 -11.86 -35.04 17.35
CA LYS A 561 -11.65 -35.09 18.81
C LYS A 561 -12.38 -33.96 19.55
N PHE A 562 -12.67 -32.85 18.88
CA PHE A 562 -13.45 -31.73 19.45
C PHE A 562 -14.96 -31.85 19.19
N GLY A 563 -15.44 -33.02 18.75
CA GLY A 563 -16.86 -33.27 18.48
C GLY A 563 -17.29 -33.05 17.04
N GLY A 564 -16.33 -32.77 16.15
CA GLY A 564 -16.58 -32.49 14.74
C GLY A 564 -17.15 -31.09 14.51
N TRP A 565 -16.94 -30.55 13.30
CA TRP A 565 -17.49 -29.25 12.92
C TRP A 565 -18.43 -29.42 11.72
N PRO A 566 -19.76 -29.23 11.86
CA PRO A 566 -20.71 -29.53 10.80
C PRO A 566 -20.43 -28.84 9.47
N VAL A 567 -19.88 -27.63 9.46
CA VAL A 567 -19.53 -26.92 8.20
C VAL A 567 -18.40 -27.63 7.45
N VAL A 568 -17.45 -28.25 8.16
CA VAL A 568 -16.33 -28.99 7.57
C VAL A 568 -16.71 -30.44 7.26
N ILE A 569 -17.55 -31.05 8.10
CA ILE A 569 -17.95 -32.46 7.98
C ILE A 569 -19.05 -32.65 6.91
N LEU A 570 -19.99 -31.71 6.79
CA LEU A 570 -21.09 -31.79 5.82
C LEU A 570 -20.65 -31.41 4.39
N GLY A 571 -19.67 -30.52 4.23
CA GLY A 571 -19.10 -30.17 2.92
C GLY A 571 -18.22 -31.25 2.29
N ILE A 572 -17.80 -32.27 3.06
CA ILE A 572 -16.98 -33.40 2.57
C ILE A 572 -17.84 -34.67 2.34
N GLN A 573 -19.12 -34.67 2.75
CA GLN A 573 -20.00 -35.85 2.71
C GLN A 573 -21.09 -35.82 1.61
N GLN A 574 -21.07 -34.87 0.68
CA GLN A 574 -21.92 -34.96 -0.52
C GLN A 574 -21.07 -35.41 -1.72
N PRO A 575 -21.46 -36.49 -2.41
CA PRO A 575 -20.74 -37.02 -3.57
C PRO A 575 -20.86 -36.14 -4.81
#